data_AF-A0A2T6L548-F1
#
_entry.id   AF-A0A2T6L548-F1
#
_cell.length_a   1.000
_cell.length_b   1.000
_cell.length_c   1.000
_cell.angle_alpha   90.00
_cell.angle_beta   90.00
_cell.angle_gamma   90.00
#
_symmetry.space_group_name_H-M   'P 1'
#
loop_
_entity.id
_entity.type
_entity.pdbx_description
1 polymer ?
#
loop_
_entity_poly.entity_id
_entity_poly.type
_entity_poly.pdbx_seq_one_letter_code
_entity_poly.pdbx_strand_id
1 'polypeptide(L)'
;MAEQFAVDGQVGAEKLDELLVLGHENQHLDYKKYWDLSKAGVKHRLDLVMAVAAFSNTKLGGYIVVGVDGNGSTSHDEPIIDVAQFDEADIAQIVRSYVSGLPALTVKNHEVEGRPISIIYVAPSADRLPVIFLKDGELQPGNPKAGVKFRRGQVYVRKGTRCVPAEHADWSEVLSRNNDSVRTEARGPLNDVLRRLLAAAGDTDAGSVADLPVAVDFDQDLDIFTEAVGAVRPSQYGELRRLLRRRVRSAAWDVKTPWEIEDVSSVVDRLLVIGAFGIREESDDLVDAVIDGLTYLYRMPINERAGERGGAMVWRTIGAGVAALGGVAVREDAWSVVRRLALPAKFCPVPEEHGEPEYMSWMRHAVTMAARAEVLGYTSNGNVLPGGLVRFARQTASRVAALSADVRNAPEVLSSEFEPSDQDRILDSICRFDYLWCVLAYMADSSSDIHQTMPGFAAFYQQRTVPIVIELVNDLEMRNLLSPGASESEWAGAIRDLDDVASRQAMQINWGHWKAAAFPPVERFVAENTTP
;
A
#
# COMPACT_ATOMS: atom_id res chain seq x y z
N MET A 1 -15.74 -6.68 3.36
CA MET A 1 -14.81 -7.83 3.33
C MET A 1 -13.40 -7.29 3.37
N ALA A 2 -12.46 -7.96 4.03
CA ALA A 2 -11.05 -7.54 3.99
C ALA A 2 -10.50 -7.72 2.57
N GLU A 3 -9.71 -6.74 2.10
CA GLU A 3 -8.98 -6.83 0.84
C GLU A 3 -8.06 -8.06 0.86
N GLN A 4 -8.20 -8.91 -0.16
CA GLN A 4 -7.38 -10.11 -0.31
C GLN A 4 -6.02 -9.81 -0.95
N PHE A 5 -5.89 -8.70 -1.66
CA PHE A 5 -4.64 -8.28 -2.29
C PHE A 5 -4.56 -6.76 -2.31
N ALA A 6 -3.37 -6.22 -2.61
CA ALA A 6 -3.13 -4.79 -2.60
C ALA A 6 -3.67 -4.11 -3.88
N VAL A 7 -4.61 -3.18 -3.71
CA VAL A 7 -5.13 -2.33 -4.81
C VAL A 7 -4.35 -1.01 -4.83
N ASP A 8 -3.17 -1.05 -5.45
CA ASP A 8 -2.11 -0.03 -5.37
C ASP A 8 -1.80 0.70 -6.70
N GLY A 9 -2.53 0.35 -7.77
CA GLY A 9 -2.39 0.93 -9.11
C GLY A 9 -1.21 0.43 -9.93
N GLN A 10 -0.42 -0.53 -9.42
CA GLN A 10 0.68 -1.12 -10.17
C GLN A 10 0.17 -1.97 -11.33
N VAL A 11 0.87 -1.95 -12.47
CA VAL A 11 0.53 -2.78 -13.63
C VAL A 11 1.72 -3.58 -14.15
N GLY A 12 2.83 -3.63 -13.39
CA GLY A 12 4.04 -4.39 -13.73
C GLY A 12 3.88 -5.91 -13.70
N ALA A 13 4.92 -6.64 -14.12
CA ALA A 13 4.90 -8.10 -14.22
C ALA A 13 4.63 -8.75 -12.85
N GLU A 14 5.27 -8.28 -11.78
CA GLU A 14 5.04 -8.80 -10.42
C GLU A 14 3.59 -8.59 -9.94
N LYS A 15 2.94 -7.49 -10.35
CA LYS A 15 1.52 -7.31 -10.03
C LYS A 15 0.67 -8.29 -10.81
N LEU A 16 0.96 -8.51 -12.10
CA LEU A 16 0.27 -9.51 -12.88
C LEU A 16 0.39 -10.88 -12.21
N ASP A 17 1.60 -11.29 -11.84
CA ASP A 17 1.87 -12.54 -11.13
C ASP A 17 1.05 -12.64 -9.83
N GLU A 18 1.05 -11.60 -8.98
CA GLU A 18 0.22 -11.52 -7.77
C GLU A 18 -1.26 -11.76 -8.07
N LEU A 19 -1.78 -11.11 -9.11
CA LEU A 19 -3.17 -11.28 -9.50
C LEU A 19 -3.41 -12.74 -9.93
N LEU A 20 -2.65 -13.27 -10.89
CA LEU A 20 -2.86 -14.62 -11.42
C LEU A 20 -2.85 -15.71 -10.33
N VAL A 21 -1.91 -15.63 -9.38
CA VAL A 21 -1.79 -16.60 -8.27
C VAL A 21 -2.99 -16.59 -7.32
N LEU A 22 -3.80 -15.52 -7.29
CA LEU A 22 -5.07 -15.56 -6.53
C LEU A 22 -5.96 -16.72 -6.96
N GLY A 23 -6.02 -17.01 -8.26
CA GLY A 23 -6.82 -18.12 -8.79
C GLY A 23 -8.34 -17.94 -8.70
N HIS A 24 -8.83 -16.75 -8.34
CA HIS A 24 -10.26 -16.43 -8.33
C HIS A 24 -10.53 -14.92 -8.45
N GLU A 25 -11.70 -14.58 -8.98
CA GLU A 25 -12.20 -13.20 -9.03
C GLU A 25 -12.74 -12.72 -7.67
N ASN A 26 -12.72 -11.41 -7.46
CA ASN A 26 -13.32 -10.79 -6.27
C ASN A 26 -13.83 -9.37 -6.59
N GLN A 27 -14.21 -8.59 -5.57
CA GLN A 27 -14.75 -7.23 -5.77
C GLN A 27 -13.80 -6.29 -6.50
N HIS A 28 -12.49 -6.48 -6.35
CA HIS A 28 -11.43 -5.64 -6.91
C HIS A 28 -10.68 -6.30 -8.09
N LEU A 29 -11.06 -7.52 -8.51
CA LEU A 29 -10.39 -8.25 -9.59
C LEU A 29 -11.40 -8.94 -10.49
N ASP A 30 -11.29 -8.72 -11.80
CA ASP A 30 -12.15 -9.30 -12.82
C ASP A 30 -11.29 -9.94 -13.92
N TYR A 31 -11.53 -11.22 -14.20
CA TYR A 31 -10.82 -12.00 -15.21
C TYR A 31 -11.64 -12.12 -16.48
N LYS A 32 -10.96 -11.99 -17.62
CA LYS A 32 -11.60 -12.04 -18.93
C LYS A 32 -10.77 -12.88 -19.87
N LYS A 33 -11.35 -14.00 -20.30
CA LYS A 33 -10.68 -14.92 -21.22
C LYS A 33 -10.27 -14.24 -22.53
N TYR A 34 -11.19 -13.44 -23.08
CA TYR A 34 -11.01 -12.75 -24.35
C TYR A 34 -11.90 -11.52 -24.43
N TRP A 35 -11.35 -10.43 -24.96
CA TRP A 35 -12.09 -9.26 -25.39
C TRP A 35 -11.62 -8.78 -26.76
N ASP A 36 -12.59 -8.34 -27.56
CA ASP A 36 -12.40 -7.71 -28.87
C ASP A 36 -12.90 -6.27 -28.71
N LEU A 37 -11.99 -5.31 -28.64
CA LEU A 37 -12.35 -3.90 -28.46
C LEU A 37 -12.46 -3.15 -29.81
N SER A 38 -12.33 -3.88 -30.93
CA SER A 38 -12.60 -3.34 -32.26
C SER A 38 -14.07 -2.90 -32.43
N LYS A 39 -14.37 -2.20 -33.53
CA LYS A 39 -15.75 -1.78 -33.83
C LYS A 39 -16.72 -2.96 -33.99
N ALA A 40 -16.23 -4.16 -34.32
CA ALA A 40 -17.04 -5.36 -34.44
C ALA A 40 -17.41 -5.95 -33.05
N GLY A 41 -16.52 -5.80 -32.07
CA GLY A 41 -16.69 -6.29 -30.69
C GLY A 41 -17.56 -5.42 -29.79
N VAL A 42 -18.71 -4.93 -30.28
CA VAL A 42 -19.60 -4.00 -29.55
C VAL A 42 -19.94 -4.52 -28.15
N LYS A 43 -20.24 -5.81 -28.01
CA LYS A 43 -20.53 -6.43 -26.71
C LYS A 43 -19.38 -6.27 -25.72
N HIS A 44 -18.15 -6.59 -26.12
CA HIS A 44 -16.97 -6.51 -25.25
C HIS A 44 -16.63 -5.06 -24.90
N ARG A 45 -16.82 -4.11 -25.83
CA ARG A 45 -16.69 -2.68 -25.54
C ARG A 45 -17.68 -2.22 -24.48
N LEU A 46 -18.94 -2.66 -24.56
CA LEU A 46 -19.95 -2.34 -23.55
C LEU A 46 -19.66 -3.01 -22.20
N ASP A 47 -19.14 -4.25 -22.20
CA ASP A 47 -18.72 -4.94 -20.99
C ASP A 47 -17.54 -4.23 -20.31
N LEU A 48 -16.54 -3.77 -21.08
CA LEU A 48 -15.45 -2.92 -20.61
C LEU A 48 -15.96 -1.62 -19.99
N VAL A 49 -16.84 -0.90 -20.69
CA VAL A 49 -17.44 0.36 -20.20
C VAL A 49 -18.17 0.14 -18.87
N MET A 50 -18.94 -0.94 -18.76
CA MET A 50 -19.66 -1.29 -17.54
C MET A 50 -18.73 -1.65 -16.38
N ALA A 51 -17.69 -2.44 -16.66
CA ALA A 51 -16.69 -2.81 -15.65
C ALA A 51 -15.92 -1.58 -15.15
N VAL A 52 -15.42 -0.74 -16.07
CA VAL A 52 -14.71 0.50 -15.73
C VAL A 52 -15.59 1.40 -14.87
N ALA A 53 -16.84 1.67 -15.26
CA ALA A 53 -17.75 2.49 -14.46
C ALA A 53 -17.99 1.89 -13.05
N ALA A 54 -18.17 0.56 -12.96
CA ALA A 54 -18.39 -0.11 -11.68
C ALA A 54 -17.18 -0.05 -10.75
N PHE A 55 -15.97 -0.25 -11.29
CA PHE A 55 -14.73 -0.11 -10.52
C PHE A 55 -14.49 1.33 -10.08
N SER A 56 -14.72 2.32 -10.93
CA SER A 56 -14.55 3.74 -10.55
C SER A 56 -15.45 4.21 -9.41
N ASN A 57 -16.61 3.57 -9.26
CA ASN A 57 -17.55 3.81 -8.15
C ASN A 57 -17.25 2.98 -6.90
N THR A 58 -16.19 2.16 -6.91
CA THR A 58 -15.74 1.36 -5.77
C THR A 58 -14.60 2.11 -5.07
N LYS A 59 -14.55 2.06 -3.72
CA LYS A 59 -13.63 2.89 -2.89
C LYS A 59 -12.15 2.84 -3.32
N LEU A 60 -11.66 1.66 -3.72
CA LEU A 60 -10.27 1.42 -4.13
C LEU A 60 -10.08 1.22 -5.63
N GLY A 61 -11.15 1.14 -6.41
CA GLY A 61 -11.06 0.73 -7.80
C GLY A 61 -10.89 -0.78 -7.94
N GLY A 62 -10.14 -1.19 -8.96
CA GLY A 62 -9.78 -2.59 -9.15
C GLY A 62 -9.03 -2.86 -10.45
N TYR A 63 -8.75 -4.14 -10.69
CA TYR A 63 -8.02 -4.64 -11.84
C TYR A 63 -8.91 -5.48 -12.74
N ILE A 64 -8.70 -5.34 -14.03
CA ILE A 64 -9.23 -6.23 -15.05
C ILE A 64 -8.03 -6.88 -15.74
N VAL A 65 -8.00 -8.22 -15.77
CA VAL A 65 -6.95 -8.97 -16.47
C VAL A 65 -7.59 -9.71 -17.64
N VAL A 66 -7.08 -9.44 -18.84
CA VAL A 66 -7.61 -9.95 -20.11
C VAL A 66 -6.63 -10.91 -20.75
N GLY A 67 -7.12 -12.04 -21.26
CA GLY A 67 -6.31 -13.16 -21.76
C GLY A 67 -6.23 -14.34 -20.79
N VAL A 68 -6.98 -14.28 -19.68
CA VAL A 68 -6.95 -15.28 -18.60
C VAL A 68 -8.34 -15.77 -18.22
N ASP A 69 -8.41 -17.02 -17.78
CA ASP A 69 -9.65 -17.65 -17.33
C ASP A 69 -10.03 -17.24 -15.91
N GLY A 70 -11.18 -17.74 -15.44
CA GLY A 70 -11.68 -17.44 -14.10
C GLY A 70 -10.79 -17.94 -12.96
N ASN A 71 -9.76 -18.74 -13.27
CA ASN A 71 -8.78 -19.27 -12.33
C ASN A 71 -7.39 -18.61 -12.49
N GLY A 72 -7.29 -17.50 -13.25
CA GLY A 72 -6.02 -16.83 -13.48
C GLY A 72 -5.05 -17.58 -14.40
N SER A 73 -5.51 -18.63 -15.10
CA SER A 73 -4.70 -19.34 -16.09
C SER A 73 -4.84 -18.72 -17.47
N THR A 74 -3.80 -18.79 -18.28
CA THR A 74 -3.78 -18.38 -19.70
C THR A 74 -4.93 -19.03 -20.47
N SER A 75 -5.75 -18.22 -21.15
CA SER A 75 -6.92 -18.71 -21.91
C SER A 75 -6.50 -19.29 -23.26
N HIS A 76 -5.95 -20.51 -23.23
CA HIS A 76 -5.52 -21.21 -24.44
C HIS A 76 -6.69 -21.60 -25.37
N ASP A 77 -7.91 -21.67 -24.84
CA ASP A 77 -9.16 -22.01 -25.51
C ASP A 77 -9.79 -20.84 -26.30
N GLU A 78 -9.30 -19.61 -26.11
CA GLU A 78 -9.78 -18.42 -26.82
C GLU A 78 -8.78 -17.93 -27.89
N PRO A 79 -9.20 -17.03 -28.82
CA PRO A 79 -8.28 -16.31 -29.69
C PRO A 79 -7.25 -15.48 -28.91
N ILE A 80 -6.10 -15.25 -29.51
CA ILE A 80 -5.09 -14.32 -28.96
C ILE A 80 -5.65 -12.90 -29.00
N ILE A 81 -5.49 -12.15 -27.90
CA ILE A 81 -5.89 -10.75 -27.84
C ILE A 81 -4.98 -9.89 -28.73
N ASP A 82 -5.57 -8.88 -29.36
CA ASP A 82 -4.83 -7.89 -30.13
C ASP A 82 -4.40 -6.74 -29.20
N VAL A 83 -3.14 -6.77 -28.78
CA VAL A 83 -2.56 -5.80 -27.82
C VAL A 83 -2.69 -4.35 -28.28
N ALA A 84 -2.80 -4.09 -29.59
CA ALA A 84 -3.01 -2.75 -30.12
C ALA A 84 -4.37 -2.16 -29.72
N GLN A 85 -5.33 -3.01 -29.34
CA GLN A 85 -6.64 -2.59 -28.85
C GLN A 85 -6.63 -2.28 -27.34
N PHE A 86 -5.56 -2.65 -26.65
CA PHE A 86 -5.36 -2.45 -25.21
C PHE A 86 -4.31 -1.36 -24.98
N ASP A 87 -4.56 -0.21 -25.59
CA ASP A 87 -3.88 1.05 -25.30
C ASP A 87 -4.74 1.91 -24.37
N GLU A 88 -4.08 2.64 -23.47
CA GLU A 88 -4.76 3.46 -22.46
C GLU A 88 -5.62 4.56 -23.10
N ALA A 89 -5.13 5.22 -24.16
CA ALA A 89 -5.86 6.31 -24.81
C ALA A 89 -7.09 5.80 -25.57
N ASP A 90 -6.96 4.65 -26.24
CA ASP A 90 -8.07 4.02 -26.96
C ASP A 90 -9.17 3.55 -25.99
N ILE A 91 -8.80 2.88 -24.91
CA ILE A 91 -9.74 2.47 -23.86
C ILE A 91 -10.42 3.69 -23.25
N ALA A 92 -9.66 4.74 -22.91
CA ALA A 92 -10.19 5.99 -22.39
C ALA A 92 -11.18 6.64 -23.37
N GLN A 93 -10.90 6.62 -24.68
CA GLN A 93 -11.79 7.14 -25.71
C GLN A 93 -13.11 6.36 -25.78
N ILE A 94 -13.05 5.02 -25.70
CA ILE A 94 -14.23 4.16 -25.65
C ILE A 94 -15.10 4.57 -24.46
N VAL A 95 -14.51 4.58 -23.27
CA VAL A 95 -15.17 4.85 -21.99
C VAL A 95 -15.78 6.25 -21.95
N ARG A 96 -15.01 7.29 -22.31
CA ARG A 96 -15.44 8.70 -22.30
C ARG A 96 -16.76 8.93 -23.02
N SER A 97 -17.03 8.19 -24.08
CA SER A 97 -18.25 8.36 -24.86
C SER A 97 -19.53 7.88 -24.15
N TYR A 98 -19.40 7.15 -23.05
CA TYR A 98 -20.51 6.54 -22.31
C TYR A 98 -20.64 7.04 -20.86
N VAL A 99 -19.65 7.69 -20.25
CA VAL A 99 -19.67 8.04 -18.82
C VAL A 99 -19.37 9.53 -18.54
N SER A 100 -19.91 10.03 -17.42
CA SER A 100 -19.93 11.45 -17.00
C SER A 100 -18.64 12.02 -16.38
N GLY A 101 -17.63 11.19 -16.20
CA GLY A 101 -16.28 11.56 -15.79
C GLY A 101 -15.31 10.54 -16.39
N LEU A 102 -14.07 10.93 -16.68
CA LEU A 102 -13.09 9.96 -17.16
C LEU A 102 -12.37 9.35 -15.96
N PRO A 103 -12.52 8.04 -15.72
CA PRO A 103 -11.72 7.36 -14.72
C PRO A 103 -10.23 7.46 -15.06
N ALA A 104 -9.38 7.60 -14.05
CA ALA A 104 -7.96 7.36 -14.26
C ALA A 104 -7.76 5.86 -14.51
N LEU A 105 -7.06 5.55 -15.59
CA LEU A 105 -6.80 4.20 -16.07
C LEU A 105 -5.31 4.04 -16.22
N THR A 106 -4.82 2.82 -16.04
CA THR A 106 -3.44 2.47 -16.38
C THR A 106 -3.47 1.11 -17.03
N VAL A 107 -2.85 0.97 -18.20
CA VAL A 107 -2.88 -0.26 -18.99
C VAL A 107 -1.46 -0.71 -19.27
N LYS A 108 -1.18 -1.99 -19.09
CA LYS A 108 0.08 -2.59 -19.52
C LYS A 108 -0.17 -3.97 -20.11
N ASN A 109 0.58 -4.29 -21.15
CA ASN A 109 0.55 -5.58 -21.83
C ASN A 109 1.79 -6.37 -21.42
N HIS A 110 1.60 -7.65 -21.14
CA HIS A 110 2.63 -8.60 -20.73
C HIS A 110 2.56 -9.85 -21.60
N GLU A 111 3.60 -10.67 -21.57
CA GLU A 111 3.62 -11.97 -22.20
C GLU A 111 3.77 -13.06 -21.14
N VAL A 112 2.84 -14.02 -21.11
CA VAL A 112 2.86 -15.17 -20.20
C VAL A 112 2.62 -16.43 -21.03
N GLU A 113 3.51 -17.41 -20.90
CA GLU A 113 3.47 -18.66 -21.67
C GLU A 113 3.37 -18.43 -23.20
N GLY A 114 4.02 -17.38 -23.71
CA GLY A 114 4.01 -17.03 -25.13
C GLY A 114 2.70 -16.41 -25.63
N ARG A 115 1.80 -16.00 -24.72
CA ARG A 115 0.53 -15.33 -25.05
C ARG A 115 0.46 -13.95 -24.41
N PRO A 116 -0.03 -12.93 -25.14
CA PRO A 116 -0.23 -11.61 -24.59
C PRO A 116 -1.37 -11.61 -23.56
N ILE A 117 -1.14 -10.94 -22.44
CA ILE A 117 -2.12 -10.66 -21.38
C ILE A 117 -2.12 -9.15 -21.14
N SER A 118 -3.31 -8.55 -21.03
CA SER A 118 -3.46 -7.13 -20.72
C SER A 118 -3.97 -6.95 -19.30
N ILE A 119 -3.27 -6.16 -18.50
CA ILE A 119 -3.73 -5.71 -17.19
C ILE A 119 -4.22 -4.26 -17.31
N ILE A 120 -5.42 -4.01 -16.80
CA ILE A 120 -6.05 -2.69 -16.75
C ILE A 120 -6.34 -2.38 -15.29
N TYR A 121 -5.66 -1.38 -14.75
CA TYR A 121 -6.05 -0.76 -13.48
C TYR A 121 -7.10 0.31 -13.72
N VAL A 122 -8.17 0.26 -12.93
CA VAL A 122 -9.22 1.28 -12.91
C VAL A 122 -9.21 1.95 -11.55
N ALA A 123 -8.81 3.22 -11.51
CA ALA A 123 -8.82 4.00 -10.30
C ALA A 123 -10.25 4.42 -9.92
N PRO A 124 -10.50 4.68 -8.62
CA PRO A 124 -11.68 5.41 -8.17
C PRO A 124 -11.81 6.78 -8.88
N SER A 125 -13.04 7.31 -9.00
CA SER A 125 -13.24 8.62 -9.63
C SER A 125 -12.40 9.70 -8.95
N ALA A 126 -11.70 10.53 -9.75
CA ALA A 126 -10.78 11.55 -9.25
C ALA A 126 -11.53 12.72 -8.59
N ASP A 127 -12.68 13.11 -9.17
CA ASP A 127 -13.55 14.17 -8.66
C ASP A 127 -14.40 13.73 -7.45
N ARG A 128 -14.24 12.47 -7.01
CA ARG A 128 -14.95 11.84 -5.89
C ARG A 128 -16.47 11.72 -6.12
N LEU A 129 -16.97 12.09 -7.30
CA LEU A 129 -18.38 11.97 -7.67
C LEU A 129 -18.68 10.62 -8.31
N PRO A 130 -19.93 10.15 -8.26
CA PRO A 130 -20.32 8.90 -8.92
C PRO A 130 -20.24 9.02 -10.43
N VAL A 131 -19.61 8.04 -11.07
CA VAL A 131 -19.58 7.86 -12.52
C VAL A 131 -20.94 7.33 -12.98
N ILE A 132 -21.72 8.20 -13.63
CA ILE A 132 -23.02 7.86 -14.27
C ILE A 132 -22.86 7.61 -15.77
N PHE A 133 -23.71 6.74 -16.33
CA PHE A 133 -23.81 6.55 -17.79
C PHE A 133 -24.54 7.70 -18.48
N LEU A 134 -23.96 8.23 -19.56
CA LEU A 134 -24.50 9.33 -20.37
C LEU A 134 -25.49 8.89 -21.44
N LYS A 135 -25.44 7.62 -21.87
CA LYS A 135 -26.29 7.04 -22.91
C LYS A 135 -26.49 5.54 -22.70
N ASP A 136 -27.45 4.97 -23.41
CA ASP A 136 -27.75 3.54 -23.34
C ASP A 136 -26.65 2.70 -24.01
N GLY A 137 -26.29 1.58 -23.38
CA GLY A 137 -25.38 0.58 -23.92
C GLY A 137 -26.13 -0.43 -24.80
N GLU A 138 -26.53 -0.02 -26.00
CA GLU A 138 -27.29 -0.86 -26.94
C GLU A 138 -26.37 -1.85 -27.68
N LEU A 139 -26.69 -3.15 -27.64
CA LEU A 139 -25.93 -4.19 -28.35
C LEU A 139 -26.07 -4.07 -29.87
N GLN A 140 -27.22 -3.61 -30.35
CA GLN A 140 -27.45 -3.22 -31.73
C GLN A 140 -28.28 -1.94 -31.75
N PRO A 141 -27.67 -0.80 -32.15
CA PRO A 141 -28.36 0.48 -32.19
C PRO A 141 -29.64 0.43 -33.03
N GLY A 142 -30.78 0.82 -32.44
CA GLY A 142 -32.07 0.88 -33.14
C GLY A 142 -32.81 -0.46 -33.28
N ASN A 143 -32.32 -1.54 -32.66
CA ASN A 143 -33.06 -2.81 -32.54
C ASN A 143 -33.47 -3.06 -31.07
N PRO A 144 -34.72 -2.73 -30.67
CA PRO A 144 -35.18 -2.87 -29.29
C PRO A 144 -35.11 -4.30 -28.74
N LYS A 145 -35.09 -5.31 -29.61
CA LYS A 145 -35.01 -6.72 -29.24
C LYS A 145 -33.58 -7.19 -28.95
N ALA A 146 -32.57 -6.43 -29.36
CA ALA A 146 -31.15 -6.80 -29.18
C ALA A 146 -30.66 -6.66 -27.73
N GLY A 147 -31.44 -6.00 -26.87
CA GLY A 147 -31.13 -5.83 -25.46
C GLY A 147 -30.20 -4.63 -25.19
N VAL A 148 -30.29 -4.12 -23.96
CA VAL A 148 -29.51 -2.99 -23.46
C VAL A 148 -28.69 -3.48 -22.28
N LYS A 149 -27.37 -3.24 -22.30
CA LYS A 149 -26.44 -3.69 -21.25
C LYS A 149 -26.55 -2.84 -19.97
N PHE A 150 -26.66 -1.53 -20.16
CA PHE A 150 -26.86 -0.52 -19.11
C PHE A 150 -27.63 0.66 -19.70
N ARG A 151 -28.35 1.40 -18.86
CA ARG A 151 -29.16 2.56 -19.29
C ARG A 151 -28.52 3.87 -18.85
N ARG A 152 -28.82 4.92 -19.60
CA ARG A 152 -28.53 6.30 -19.26
C ARG A 152 -28.99 6.63 -17.84
N GLY A 153 -28.14 7.33 -17.10
CA GLY A 153 -28.39 7.79 -15.73
C GLY A 153 -28.16 6.72 -14.66
N GLN A 154 -27.87 5.48 -15.02
CA GLN A 154 -27.54 4.45 -14.03
C GLN A 154 -26.11 4.63 -13.50
N VAL A 155 -25.95 4.36 -12.21
CA VAL A 155 -24.67 4.14 -11.53
C VAL A 155 -24.52 2.64 -11.36
N TYR A 156 -23.34 2.09 -11.66
CA TYR A 156 -23.03 0.69 -11.40
C TYR A 156 -21.95 0.59 -10.33
N VAL A 157 -22.01 -0.47 -9.54
CA VAL A 157 -21.05 -0.79 -8.47
C VAL A 157 -20.63 -2.26 -8.55
N ARG A 158 -19.50 -2.57 -7.93
CA ARG A 158 -19.02 -3.95 -7.75
C ARG A 158 -19.64 -4.57 -6.50
N LYS A 159 -20.34 -5.69 -6.65
CA LYS A 159 -20.80 -6.55 -5.53
C LYS A 159 -20.29 -7.97 -5.72
N GLY A 160 -19.26 -8.34 -4.96
CA GLY A 160 -18.51 -9.57 -5.22
C GLY A 160 -17.96 -9.55 -6.64
N THR A 161 -18.15 -10.62 -7.41
CA THR A 161 -17.65 -10.70 -8.80
C THR A 161 -18.54 -10.00 -9.84
N ARG A 162 -19.67 -9.39 -9.44
CA ARG A 162 -20.66 -8.84 -10.38
C ARG A 162 -20.67 -7.31 -10.42
N CYS A 163 -20.85 -6.78 -11.63
CA CYS A 163 -21.19 -5.37 -11.87
C CYS A 163 -22.72 -5.25 -11.89
N VAL A 164 -23.28 -4.52 -10.94
CA VAL A 164 -24.74 -4.36 -10.79
C VAL A 164 -25.12 -2.89 -10.67
N PRO A 165 -26.35 -2.50 -11.08
CA PRO A 165 -26.86 -1.16 -10.78
C PRO A 165 -26.82 -0.89 -9.28
N ALA A 166 -26.42 0.32 -8.90
CA ALA A 166 -26.44 0.77 -7.52
C ALA A 166 -27.88 0.84 -7.01
N GLU A 167 -28.11 0.25 -5.83
CA GLU A 167 -29.36 0.30 -5.08
C GLU A 167 -29.26 1.32 -3.95
N HIS A 168 -30.38 1.55 -3.24
CA HIS A 168 -30.42 2.52 -2.14
C HIS A 168 -29.31 2.30 -1.10
N ALA A 169 -29.03 1.03 -0.76
CA ALA A 169 -28.03 0.64 0.23
C ALA A 169 -26.58 0.96 -0.17
N ASP A 170 -26.31 1.18 -1.46
CA ASP A 170 -24.94 1.38 -1.96
C ASP A 170 -24.52 2.86 -1.91
N TRP A 171 -25.48 3.78 -1.79
CA TRP A 171 -25.21 5.21 -1.89
C TRP A 171 -24.31 5.75 -0.77
N SER A 172 -24.35 5.16 0.42
CA SER A 172 -23.44 5.55 1.51
C SER A 172 -21.99 5.28 1.14
N GLU A 173 -21.71 4.13 0.53
CA GLU A 173 -20.36 3.75 0.09
C GLU A 173 -19.94 4.56 -1.15
N VAL A 174 -20.82 4.65 -2.16
CA VAL A 174 -20.57 5.40 -3.39
C VAL A 174 -20.26 6.87 -3.12
N LEU A 175 -20.98 7.49 -2.17
CA LEU A 175 -20.78 8.90 -1.82
C LEU A 175 -19.80 9.11 -0.67
N SER A 176 -19.25 8.06 -0.06
CA SER A 176 -18.37 8.17 1.12
C SER A 176 -17.24 9.19 0.90
N ARG A 177 -16.47 9.01 -0.19
CA ARG A 177 -15.34 9.89 -0.56
C ARG A 177 -15.76 11.34 -0.78
N ASN A 178 -16.91 11.57 -1.42
CA ASN A 178 -17.45 12.92 -1.58
C ASN A 178 -17.93 13.51 -0.26
N ASN A 179 -18.65 12.73 0.54
CA ASN A 179 -19.17 13.17 1.83
C ASN A 179 -18.05 13.54 2.80
N ASP A 180 -16.96 12.78 2.81
CA ASP A 180 -15.77 13.08 3.62
C ASP A 180 -15.10 14.37 3.15
N SER A 181 -15.01 14.56 1.83
CA SER A 181 -14.53 15.80 1.21
C SER A 181 -15.39 17.01 1.57
N VAL A 182 -16.72 16.91 1.43
CA VAL A 182 -17.67 17.99 1.72
C VAL A 182 -17.70 18.32 3.21
N ARG A 183 -17.68 17.30 4.09
CA ARG A 183 -17.57 17.49 5.55
C ARG A 183 -16.31 18.25 5.91
N THR A 184 -15.20 17.97 5.22
CA THR A 184 -13.95 18.69 5.39
C THR A 184 -14.03 20.11 4.86
N GLU A 185 -14.50 20.31 3.63
CA GLU A 185 -14.61 21.62 3.00
C GLU A 185 -15.52 22.55 3.79
N ALA A 186 -16.64 22.05 4.34
CA ALA A 186 -17.53 22.81 5.21
C ALA A 186 -16.84 23.32 6.49
N ARG A 187 -15.75 22.69 6.93
CA ARG A 187 -14.90 23.16 8.05
C ARG A 187 -13.83 24.17 7.59
N GLY A 188 -13.56 24.27 6.28
CA GLY A 188 -12.60 25.16 5.65
C GLY A 188 -12.85 26.67 5.85
N PRO A 189 -14.07 27.20 5.65
CA PRO A 189 -14.37 28.61 5.86
C PRO A 189 -14.11 29.11 7.28
N LEU A 190 -14.28 28.26 8.30
CA LEU A 190 -13.91 28.58 9.68
C LEU A 190 -12.38 28.73 9.81
N ASN A 191 -11.63 27.86 9.14
CA ASN A 191 -10.17 27.91 9.09
C ASN A 191 -9.65 29.09 8.27
N ASP A 192 -10.36 29.51 7.23
CA ASP A 192 -10.01 30.71 6.45
C ASP A 192 -10.33 32.00 7.19
N VAL A 193 -11.43 32.04 7.96
CA VAL A 193 -11.69 33.14 8.90
C VAL A 193 -10.60 33.20 9.96
N LEU A 194 -10.18 32.04 10.49
CA LEU A 194 -9.04 31.95 11.42
C LEU A 194 -7.75 32.45 10.76
N ARG A 195 -7.43 32.01 9.53
CA ARG A 195 -6.26 32.49 8.75
C ARG A 195 -6.31 33.99 8.50
N ARG A 196 -7.47 34.55 8.16
CA ARG A 196 -7.64 36.00 7.95
C ARG A 196 -7.53 36.79 9.24
N LEU A 197 -8.00 36.26 10.36
CA LEU A 197 -7.78 36.84 11.68
C LEU A 197 -6.29 36.82 12.07
N LEU A 198 -5.58 35.72 11.76
CA LEU A 198 -4.13 35.60 11.94
C LEU A 198 -3.36 36.56 11.01
N ALA A 199 -3.79 36.73 9.76
CA ALA A 199 -3.19 37.67 8.80
C ALA A 199 -3.46 39.14 9.16
N ALA A 200 -4.66 39.46 9.66
CA ALA A 200 -5.00 40.80 10.15
C ALA A 200 -4.27 41.17 11.44
N ALA A 201 -3.88 40.18 12.25
CA ALA A 201 -2.95 40.36 13.36
C ALA A 201 -1.48 40.52 12.91
N GLY A 202 -1.17 40.24 11.64
CA GLY A 202 0.16 40.34 11.03
C GLY A 202 0.52 41.71 10.45
N ASP A 203 -0.38 42.69 10.48
CA ASP A 203 -0.07 44.09 10.10
C ASP A 203 0.62 44.87 11.26
N THR A 204 1.00 44.15 12.31
CA THR A 204 1.83 44.62 13.43
C THR A 204 3.18 43.91 13.43
N ASP A 205 4.24 44.68 13.15
CA ASP A 205 5.69 44.40 13.22
C ASP A 205 6.18 43.01 12.74
N ALA A 206 7.00 43.06 11.68
CA ALA A 206 7.59 41.96 10.91
C ALA A 206 8.48 40.95 11.69
N GLY A 207 8.61 41.09 13.01
CA GLY A 207 9.24 40.09 13.88
C GLY A 207 8.27 39.03 14.43
N SER A 208 6.94 39.25 14.38
CA SER A 208 5.96 38.36 15.03
C SER A 208 5.32 37.31 14.10
N VAL A 209 5.38 37.51 12.78
CA VAL A 209 4.70 36.67 11.79
C VAL A 209 5.39 35.32 11.58
N ALA A 210 6.71 35.25 11.79
CA ALA A 210 7.49 34.01 11.68
C ALA A 210 7.16 32.98 12.78
N ASP A 211 6.54 33.42 13.89
CA ASP A 211 6.12 32.59 15.02
C ASP A 211 4.61 32.28 15.02
N LEU A 212 3.87 32.66 13.97
CA LEU A 212 2.44 32.34 13.90
C LEU A 212 2.23 30.82 13.87
N PRO A 213 1.40 30.26 14.77
CA PRO A 213 1.19 28.82 14.86
C PRO A 213 0.54 28.28 13.59
N VAL A 214 1.16 27.27 12.98
CA VAL A 214 0.52 26.49 11.91
C VAL A 214 -0.62 25.69 12.54
N ALA A 215 -1.84 25.95 12.07
CA ALA A 215 -3.03 25.25 12.55
C ALA A 215 -3.08 23.84 11.92
N VAL A 216 -2.52 22.86 12.62
CA VAL A 216 -2.65 21.44 12.28
C VAL A 216 -3.90 20.88 12.95
N ASP A 217 -4.85 20.41 12.14
CA ASP A 217 -6.10 19.83 12.63
C ASP A 217 -6.25 18.38 12.12
N PHE A 218 -6.28 17.44 13.06
CA PHE A 218 -6.41 16.00 12.79
C PHE A 218 -7.77 15.62 12.19
N ASP A 219 -8.74 16.52 12.13
CA ASP A 219 -10.05 16.25 11.54
C ASP A 219 -10.20 16.81 10.11
N GLN A 220 -9.13 17.37 9.53
CA GLN A 220 -9.04 17.78 8.12
C GLN A 220 -8.81 16.58 7.18
N ASP A 221 -9.12 16.76 5.89
CA ASP A 221 -8.74 15.84 4.80
C ASP A 221 -7.23 15.60 4.81
N LEU A 222 -6.83 14.39 4.48
CA LEU A 222 -5.43 13.95 4.59
C LEU A 222 -4.49 14.79 3.73
N ASP A 223 -4.93 15.28 2.57
CA ASP A 223 -4.11 16.11 1.68
C ASP A 223 -3.85 17.48 2.34
N ILE A 224 -4.90 18.12 2.86
CA ILE A 224 -4.80 19.40 3.59
C ILE A 224 -3.96 19.22 4.86
N PHE A 225 -4.16 18.13 5.60
CA PHE A 225 -3.37 17.80 6.78
C PHE A 225 -1.89 17.62 6.42
N THR A 226 -1.59 16.98 5.29
CA THR A 226 -0.22 16.78 4.78
C THR A 226 0.44 18.11 4.46
N GLU A 227 -0.25 19.01 3.76
CA GLU A 227 0.25 20.37 3.49
C GLU A 227 0.47 21.16 4.79
N ALA A 228 -0.46 21.07 5.75
CA ALA A 228 -0.33 21.75 7.03
C ALA A 228 0.87 21.23 7.83
N VAL A 229 1.09 19.92 7.90
CA VAL A 229 2.27 19.33 8.55
C VAL A 229 3.57 19.79 7.87
N GLY A 230 3.60 19.80 6.53
CA GLY A 230 4.77 20.29 5.77
C GLY A 230 5.07 21.78 5.96
N ALA A 231 4.11 22.57 6.46
CA ALA A 231 4.31 23.98 6.78
C ALA A 231 4.82 24.23 8.21
N VAL A 232 4.81 23.22 9.10
CA VAL A 232 5.26 23.33 10.50
C VAL A 232 6.74 23.70 10.55
N ARG A 233 7.10 24.57 11.50
CA ARG A 233 8.50 25.00 11.72
C ARG A 233 9.13 24.32 12.93
N PRO A 234 10.48 24.26 13.04
CA PRO A 234 11.15 23.62 14.18
C PRO A 234 10.70 24.12 15.56
N SER A 235 10.41 25.41 15.71
CA SER A 235 9.89 25.99 16.96
C SER A 235 8.52 25.43 17.38
N GLN A 236 7.79 24.78 16.45
CA GLN A 236 6.44 24.27 16.62
C GLN A 236 6.38 22.73 16.77
N TYR A 237 7.51 22.02 16.63
CA TYR A 237 7.54 20.54 16.73
C TYR A 237 7.03 20.05 18.10
N GLY A 238 7.29 20.83 19.15
CA GLY A 238 6.77 20.54 20.49
C GLY A 238 5.25 20.52 20.57
N GLU A 239 4.56 21.40 19.83
CA GLU A 239 3.09 21.45 19.80
C GLU A 239 2.52 20.34 18.92
N LEU A 240 3.11 20.10 17.75
CA LEU A 240 2.74 18.97 16.88
C LEU A 240 2.79 17.63 17.65
N ARG A 241 3.85 17.42 18.45
CA ARG A 241 3.99 16.25 19.33
C ARG A 241 2.89 16.17 20.39
N ARG A 242 2.47 17.28 20.99
CA ARG A 242 1.38 17.32 21.98
C ARG A 242 0.04 16.98 21.32
N LEU A 243 -0.24 17.56 20.15
CA LEU A 243 -1.43 17.29 19.36
C LEU A 243 -1.52 15.82 18.97
N LEU A 244 -0.43 15.24 18.47
CA LEU A 244 -0.31 13.81 18.15
C LEU A 244 -0.67 12.95 19.37
N ARG A 245 -0.01 13.18 20.52
CA ARG A 245 -0.24 12.39 21.74
C ARG A 245 -1.68 12.51 22.23
N ARG A 246 -2.28 13.70 22.15
CA ARG A 246 -3.68 13.92 22.51
C ARG A 246 -4.62 13.15 21.58
N ARG A 247 -4.40 13.20 20.27
CA ARG A 247 -5.26 12.53 19.29
C ARG A 247 -5.17 11.01 19.42
N VAL A 248 -3.97 10.45 19.54
CA VAL A 248 -3.78 9.00 19.74
C VAL A 248 -4.51 8.51 21.00
N ARG A 249 -4.44 9.26 22.11
CA ARG A 249 -5.17 8.92 23.34
C ARG A 249 -6.69 9.04 23.20
N SER A 250 -7.17 10.07 22.49
CA SER A 250 -8.61 10.24 22.22
C SER A 250 -9.14 9.10 21.37
N ALA A 251 -8.46 8.80 20.26
CA ALA A 251 -8.79 7.71 19.37
C ALA A 251 -8.88 6.39 20.15
N ALA A 252 -7.93 6.15 21.06
CA ALA A 252 -7.94 4.94 21.87
C ALA A 252 -9.11 4.84 22.86
N TRP A 253 -9.67 5.97 23.29
CA TRP A 253 -10.78 6.02 24.25
C TRP A 253 -12.15 5.95 23.57
N ASP A 254 -12.24 6.37 22.31
CA ASP A 254 -13.45 6.34 21.49
C ASP A 254 -13.75 4.95 20.90
N VAL A 255 -12.84 3.96 20.99
CA VAL A 255 -13.02 2.55 20.59
C VAL A 255 -14.06 1.78 21.46
N LYS A 256 -14.93 2.48 22.19
CA LYS A 256 -16.08 1.88 22.89
C LYS A 256 -17.14 1.32 21.94
N THR A 257 -17.13 1.72 20.67
CA THR A 257 -18.01 1.19 19.63
C THR A 257 -17.22 0.22 18.73
N PRO A 258 -17.73 -0.99 18.50
CA PRO A 258 -17.10 -1.94 17.59
C PRO A 258 -17.08 -1.32 16.18
N TRP A 259 -15.89 -1.23 15.59
CA TRP A 259 -15.63 -0.99 14.16
C TRP A 259 -16.02 0.37 13.58
N GLU A 260 -15.01 1.17 13.25
CA GLU A 260 -14.66 1.40 11.84
C GLU A 260 -13.14 1.26 11.73
N ILE A 261 -12.64 0.22 11.04
CA ILE A 261 -11.20 0.12 10.69
C ILE A 261 -10.73 1.39 9.96
N GLU A 262 -11.67 2.10 9.35
CA GLU A 262 -11.49 3.42 8.75
C GLU A 262 -10.99 4.45 9.76
N ASP A 263 -11.46 4.45 11.01
CA ASP A 263 -11.00 5.38 12.05
C ASP A 263 -9.55 5.08 12.47
N VAL A 264 -9.20 3.80 12.64
CA VAL A 264 -7.83 3.40 12.96
C VAL A 264 -6.89 3.73 11.81
N SER A 265 -7.30 3.41 10.57
CA SER A 265 -6.52 3.71 9.36
C SER A 265 -6.30 5.21 9.23
N SER A 266 -7.33 6.02 9.46
CA SER A 266 -7.30 7.48 9.43
C SER A 266 -6.32 8.08 10.44
N VAL A 267 -6.26 7.53 11.66
CA VAL A 267 -5.26 7.96 12.67
C VAL A 267 -3.86 7.49 12.29
N VAL A 268 -3.71 6.25 11.82
CA VAL A 268 -2.43 5.70 11.35
C VAL A 268 -1.89 6.56 10.21
N ASP A 269 -2.69 6.91 9.21
CA ASP A 269 -2.24 7.75 8.08
C ASP A 269 -1.66 9.08 8.53
N ARG A 270 -2.28 9.73 9.52
CA ARG A 270 -1.79 11.00 10.06
C ARG A 270 -0.50 10.83 10.85
N LEU A 271 -0.35 9.72 11.57
CA LEU A 271 0.93 9.34 12.18
C LEU A 271 2.00 9.11 11.13
N LEU A 272 1.66 8.47 9.99
CA LEU A 272 2.59 8.23 8.89
C LEU A 272 3.00 9.54 8.19
N VAL A 273 2.07 10.49 8.02
CA VAL A 273 2.39 11.84 7.51
C VAL A 273 3.39 12.55 8.43
N ILE A 274 3.13 12.59 9.74
CA ILE A 274 4.03 13.22 10.72
C ILE A 274 5.36 12.45 10.79
N GLY A 275 5.34 11.13 10.68
CA GLY A 275 6.55 10.30 10.69
C GLY A 275 7.45 10.59 9.49
N ALA A 276 6.87 10.64 8.29
CA ALA A 276 7.60 10.96 7.07
C ALA A 276 8.17 12.38 7.12
N PHE A 277 7.41 13.34 7.67
CA PHE A 277 7.91 14.69 7.94
C PHE A 277 9.07 14.67 8.94
N GLY A 278 8.92 13.97 10.07
CA GLY A 278 9.95 13.88 11.10
C GLY A 278 11.26 13.25 10.62
N ILE A 279 11.19 12.27 9.70
CA ILE A 279 12.38 11.68 9.07
C ILE A 279 13.11 12.72 8.21
N ARG A 280 12.39 13.42 7.33
CA ARG A 280 13.00 14.41 6.40
C ARG A 280 13.54 15.65 7.10
N GLU A 281 12.93 16.02 8.21
CA GLU A 281 13.38 17.13 9.05
C GLU A 281 14.40 16.70 10.11
N GLU A 282 14.89 15.45 10.04
CA GLU A 282 15.88 14.87 10.96
C GLU A 282 15.50 15.03 12.45
N SER A 283 14.20 14.99 12.74
CA SER A 283 13.65 15.26 14.06
C SER A 283 13.30 13.97 14.80
N ASP A 284 14.30 13.41 15.50
CA ASP A 284 14.14 12.20 16.32
C ASP A 284 12.97 12.26 17.31
N ASP A 285 12.74 13.43 17.91
CA ASP A 285 11.66 13.69 18.87
C ASP A 285 10.24 13.48 18.27
N LEU A 286 10.08 13.78 16.98
CA LEU A 286 8.83 13.59 16.24
C LEU A 286 8.69 12.12 15.82
N VAL A 287 9.78 11.53 15.31
CA VAL A 287 9.82 10.11 14.94
C VAL A 287 9.48 9.23 16.15
N ASP A 288 10.09 9.48 17.31
CA ASP A 288 9.81 8.74 18.54
C ASP A 288 8.36 8.91 19.00
N ALA A 289 7.79 10.10 18.85
CA ALA A 289 6.39 10.34 19.18
C ALA A 289 5.44 9.55 18.26
N VAL A 290 5.79 9.39 16.98
CA VAL A 290 5.05 8.57 16.01
C VAL A 290 5.17 7.10 16.34
N ILE A 291 6.38 6.59 16.59
CA ILE A 291 6.62 5.19 16.98
C ILE A 291 5.89 4.85 18.27
N ASP A 292 5.93 5.74 19.27
CA ASP A 292 5.18 5.63 20.52
C ASP A 292 3.67 5.58 20.26
N GLY A 293 3.17 6.44 19.38
CA GLY A 293 1.75 6.49 19.02
C GLY A 293 1.28 5.22 18.34
N LEU A 294 2.04 4.73 17.36
CA LEU A 294 1.77 3.47 16.67
C LEU A 294 1.84 2.29 17.64
N THR A 295 2.84 2.23 18.51
CA THR A 295 2.99 1.18 19.53
C THR A 295 1.81 1.19 20.50
N TYR A 296 1.34 2.38 20.89
CA TYR A 296 0.18 2.52 21.76
C TYR A 296 -1.11 1.99 21.09
N LEU A 297 -1.35 2.36 19.82
CA LEU A 297 -2.47 1.82 19.04
C LEU A 297 -2.38 0.31 18.87
N TYR A 298 -1.17 -0.21 18.63
CA TYR A 298 -0.92 -1.64 18.43
C TYR A 298 -1.28 -2.48 19.65
N ARG A 299 -1.08 -1.93 20.85
CA ARG A 299 -1.33 -2.58 22.15
C ARG A 299 -2.74 -2.40 22.68
N MET A 300 -3.59 -1.69 21.94
CA MET A 300 -4.95 -1.47 22.40
C MET A 300 -5.72 -2.80 22.55
N PRO A 301 -6.51 -2.95 23.63
CA PRO A 301 -7.35 -4.13 23.77
C PRO A 301 -8.38 -4.15 22.65
N ILE A 302 -8.28 -5.15 21.79
CA ILE A 302 -9.27 -5.42 20.76
C ILE A 302 -10.51 -5.98 21.49
N ASN A 303 -11.62 -5.25 21.41
CA ASN A 303 -12.87 -5.62 22.08
C ASN A 303 -13.31 -7.04 21.69
N GLU A 304 -13.87 -7.82 22.62
CA GLU A 304 -14.44 -9.16 22.37
C GLU A 304 -15.38 -9.19 21.15
N ARG A 305 -16.06 -8.07 20.87
CA ARG A 305 -16.93 -7.92 19.69
C ARG A 305 -16.19 -7.78 18.36
N ALA A 306 -14.95 -7.30 18.37
CA ALA A 306 -14.10 -7.21 17.18
C ALA A 306 -13.54 -8.58 16.75
N GLY A 307 -13.51 -9.55 17.67
CA GLY A 307 -12.95 -10.87 17.43
C GLY A 307 -11.48 -10.84 17.00
N GLU A 308 -10.90 -12.02 16.83
CA GLU A 308 -9.49 -12.18 16.41
C GLU A 308 -9.21 -11.52 15.06
N ARG A 309 -10.18 -11.57 14.13
CA ARG A 309 -10.04 -11.01 12.78
C ARG A 309 -9.95 -9.48 12.77
N GLY A 310 -10.73 -8.80 13.62
CA GLY A 310 -10.67 -7.34 13.75
C GLY A 310 -9.31 -6.86 14.25
N GLY A 311 -8.77 -7.56 15.26
CA GLY A 311 -7.45 -7.30 15.79
C GLY A 311 -6.35 -7.47 14.76
N ALA A 312 -6.38 -8.58 14.04
CA ALA A 312 -5.44 -8.85 12.96
C ALA A 312 -5.47 -7.79 11.85
N MET A 313 -6.63 -7.22 11.52
CA MET A 313 -6.71 -6.11 10.55
C MET A 313 -6.05 -4.84 11.06
N VAL A 314 -6.19 -4.51 12.35
CA VAL A 314 -5.50 -3.37 12.97
C VAL A 314 -3.98 -3.58 12.93
N TRP A 315 -3.49 -4.75 13.35
CA TRP A 315 -2.07 -5.06 13.30
C TRP A 315 -1.51 -5.08 11.88
N ARG A 316 -2.25 -5.61 10.90
CA ARG A 316 -1.90 -5.53 9.48
C ARG A 316 -1.76 -4.08 9.02
N THR A 317 -2.71 -3.22 9.38
CA THR A 317 -2.73 -1.81 8.99
C THR A 317 -1.54 -1.05 9.57
N ILE A 318 -1.25 -1.26 10.86
CA ILE A 318 -0.09 -0.64 11.52
C ILE A 318 1.20 -1.19 10.92
N GLY A 319 1.35 -2.52 10.78
CA GLY A 319 2.56 -3.14 10.22
C GLY A 319 2.83 -2.72 8.78
N ALA A 320 1.80 -2.63 7.94
CA ALA A 320 1.91 -2.08 6.59
C ALA A 320 2.33 -0.60 6.59
N GLY A 321 1.76 0.21 7.49
CA GLY A 321 2.17 1.60 7.68
C GLY A 321 3.63 1.74 8.11
N VAL A 322 4.07 0.90 9.05
CA VAL A 322 5.46 0.86 9.53
C VAL A 322 6.41 0.45 8.41
N ALA A 323 6.08 -0.56 7.61
CA ALA A 323 6.88 -0.93 6.45
C ALA A 323 6.96 0.19 5.41
N ALA A 324 5.86 0.92 5.18
CA ALA A 324 5.85 2.05 4.26
C ALA A 324 6.70 3.23 4.77
N LEU A 325 6.63 3.53 6.07
CA LEU A 325 7.45 4.54 6.73
C LEU A 325 8.94 4.12 6.80
N GLY A 326 9.19 2.83 7.00
CA GLY A 326 10.52 2.22 6.91
C GLY A 326 11.12 2.37 5.52
N GLY A 327 10.31 2.23 4.48
CA GLY A 327 10.71 2.56 3.11
C GLY A 327 11.12 4.03 2.94
N VAL A 328 10.43 4.99 3.60
CA VAL A 328 10.89 6.40 3.63
C VAL A 328 12.24 6.49 4.33
N ALA A 329 12.39 5.89 5.50
CA ALA A 329 13.65 5.92 6.25
C ALA A 329 14.83 5.33 5.44
N VAL A 330 14.60 4.28 4.65
CA VAL A 330 15.61 3.70 3.75
C VAL A 330 15.99 4.66 2.61
N ARG A 331 15.06 5.46 2.08
CA ARG A 331 15.37 6.41 1.00
C ARG A 331 16.08 7.68 1.49
N GLU A 332 15.95 7.98 2.77
CA GLU A 332 16.58 9.13 3.45
C GLU A 332 17.82 8.70 4.27
N ASP A 333 18.31 7.46 4.08
CA ASP A 333 19.46 6.86 4.79
C ASP A 333 19.37 6.98 6.33
N ALA A 334 18.15 7.03 6.87
CA ALA A 334 17.86 7.25 8.28
C ALA A 334 17.97 5.93 9.08
N TRP A 335 19.16 5.33 9.12
CA TRP A 335 19.40 3.99 9.68
C TRP A 335 19.01 3.84 11.15
N SER A 336 19.19 4.88 11.96
CA SER A 336 18.74 4.90 13.37
C SER A 336 17.21 4.82 13.48
N VAL A 337 16.48 5.38 12.52
CA VAL A 337 15.02 5.29 12.42
C VAL A 337 14.61 3.89 11.96
N VAL A 338 15.29 3.32 10.96
CA VAL A 338 15.05 1.93 10.51
C VAL A 338 15.12 0.97 11.69
N ARG A 339 16.16 1.09 12.52
CA ARG A 339 16.30 0.28 13.73
C ARG A 339 15.12 0.45 14.69
N ARG A 340 14.74 1.69 15.01
CA ARG A 340 13.65 1.98 15.96
C ARG A 340 12.29 1.53 15.44
N LEU A 341 12.07 1.55 14.13
CA LEU A 341 10.87 1.00 13.49
C LEU A 341 10.86 -0.52 13.50
N ALA A 342 11.99 -1.19 13.28
CA ALA A 342 12.08 -2.65 13.32
C ALA A 342 11.94 -3.21 14.74
N LEU A 343 12.58 -2.56 15.71
CA LEU A 343 12.68 -2.99 17.12
C LEU A 343 12.26 -1.85 18.07
N PRO A 344 10.95 -1.54 18.15
CA PRO A 344 10.47 -0.46 19.01
C PRO A 344 10.68 -0.80 20.50
N ALA A 345 11.35 0.07 21.25
CA ALA A 345 11.71 -0.18 22.65
C ALA A 345 10.50 -0.43 23.59
N LYS A 346 9.33 0.09 23.23
CA LYS A 346 8.08 -0.06 24.01
C LYS A 346 7.19 -1.20 23.51
N PHE A 347 7.67 -1.95 22.53
CA PHE A 347 7.05 -3.19 22.13
C PHE A 347 7.39 -4.26 23.15
N CYS A 348 6.35 -4.83 23.74
CA CYS A 348 6.41 -6.01 24.57
C CYS A 348 5.20 -6.83 24.10
N PRO A 349 5.39 -8.06 23.59
CA PRO A 349 4.27 -8.88 23.16
C PRO A 349 3.25 -8.98 24.29
N VAL A 350 1.96 -8.91 23.96
CA VAL A 350 0.92 -9.25 24.92
C VAL A 350 1.13 -10.73 25.24
N PRO A 351 1.33 -11.13 26.51
CA PRO A 351 1.40 -12.54 26.84
C PRO A 351 0.04 -13.14 26.51
N GLU A 352 -0.03 -13.99 25.49
CA GLU A 352 -1.12 -14.93 25.42
C GLU A 352 -1.02 -15.83 26.66
N GLU A 353 -2.15 -16.10 27.31
CA GLU A 353 -2.25 -17.27 28.16
C GLU A 353 -1.75 -18.45 27.31
N HIS A 354 -0.77 -19.24 27.80
CA HIS A 354 -0.19 -20.43 27.13
C HIS A 354 1.19 -20.32 26.43
N GLY A 355 2.08 -19.41 26.84
CA GLY A 355 3.52 -19.59 26.56
C GLY A 355 3.92 -19.54 25.08
N GLU A 356 3.24 -18.68 24.31
CA GLU A 356 3.63 -18.36 22.94
C GLU A 356 5.02 -17.69 22.88
N PRO A 357 5.76 -17.84 21.75
CA PRO A 357 7.09 -17.28 21.58
C PRO A 357 7.08 -15.75 21.70
N GLU A 358 8.08 -15.21 22.40
CA GLU A 358 8.33 -13.77 22.45
C GLU A 358 8.75 -13.29 21.05
N TYR A 359 7.94 -12.43 20.44
CA TYR A 359 8.28 -11.82 19.16
C TYR A 359 9.25 -10.65 19.38
N MET A 360 10.40 -10.67 18.72
CA MET A 360 11.37 -9.56 18.83
C MET A 360 10.91 -8.29 18.09
N SER A 361 10.10 -8.47 17.04
CA SER A 361 9.56 -7.37 16.24
C SER A 361 8.05 -7.42 16.17
N TRP A 362 7.42 -6.25 16.31
CA TRP A 362 5.99 -6.09 16.00
C TRP A 362 5.64 -6.39 14.53
N MET A 363 6.60 -6.27 13.61
CA MET A 363 6.42 -6.65 12.21
C MET A 363 6.19 -8.16 12.11
N ARG A 364 6.99 -8.92 12.86
CA ARG A 364 6.90 -10.38 12.94
C ARG A 364 5.59 -10.84 13.58
N HIS A 365 5.14 -10.18 14.64
CA HIS A 365 3.82 -10.45 15.23
C HIS A 365 2.69 -10.09 14.26
N ALA A 366 2.73 -8.89 13.66
CA ALA A 366 1.69 -8.38 12.77
C ALA A 366 1.45 -9.31 11.58
N VAL A 367 2.52 -9.74 10.90
CA VAL A 367 2.41 -10.65 9.75
C VAL A 367 1.86 -12.02 10.16
N THR A 368 2.25 -12.56 11.32
CA THR A 368 1.73 -13.85 11.79
C THR A 368 0.27 -13.77 12.20
N MET A 369 -0.13 -12.76 12.96
CA MET A 369 -1.54 -12.64 13.34
C MET A 369 -2.42 -12.34 12.13
N ALA A 370 -1.92 -11.56 11.17
CA ALA A 370 -2.60 -11.32 9.90
C ALA A 370 -2.75 -12.60 9.05
N ALA A 371 -1.74 -13.48 9.05
CA ALA A 371 -1.81 -14.79 8.41
C ALA A 371 -2.75 -15.76 9.16
N ARG A 372 -2.70 -15.81 10.49
CA ARG A 372 -3.59 -16.68 11.28
C ARG A 372 -5.07 -16.31 11.09
N ALA A 373 -5.37 -15.02 10.97
CA ALA A 373 -6.74 -14.51 10.84
C ALA A 373 -7.25 -14.39 9.40
N GLU A 374 -6.49 -14.88 8.43
CA GLU A 374 -6.83 -14.83 7.02
C GLU A 374 -7.10 -13.43 6.45
N VAL A 375 -6.26 -12.45 6.84
CA VAL A 375 -6.34 -11.07 6.37
C VAL A 375 -5.12 -10.65 5.53
N LEU A 376 -4.21 -11.58 5.28
CA LEU A 376 -3.21 -11.46 4.21
C LEU A 376 -3.68 -12.12 2.92
N GLY A 377 -4.96 -12.44 2.72
CA GLY A 377 -5.41 -13.01 1.45
C GLY A 377 -4.84 -14.39 1.10
N TYR A 378 -5.58 -15.10 0.25
CA TYR A 378 -5.35 -16.50 -0.01
C TYR A 378 -5.53 -16.78 -1.48
N THR A 379 -4.73 -17.69 -1.98
CA THR A 379 -4.93 -18.34 -3.27
C THR A 379 -6.18 -19.21 -3.23
N SER A 380 -6.70 -19.59 -4.39
CA SER A 380 -7.81 -20.55 -4.54
C SER A 380 -7.55 -21.89 -3.83
N ASN A 381 -6.28 -22.24 -3.63
CA ASN A 381 -5.84 -23.48 -2.98
C ASN A 381 -5.66 -23.33 -1.46
N GLY A 382 -5.99 -22.17 -0.88
CA GLY A 382 -5.89 -21.93 0.56
C GLY A 382 -4.49 -21.60 1.08
N ASN A 383 -3.52 -21.38 0.19
CA ASN A 383 -2.20 -20.86 0.59
C ASN A 383 -2.25 -19.34 0.78
N VAL A 384 -1.54 -18.83 1.79
CA VAL A 384 -1.36 -17.39 2.01
C VAL A 384 -0.71 -16.77 0.77
N LEU A 385 -1.20 -15.62 0.34
CA LEU A 385 -0.59 -14.91 -0.78
C LEU A 385 0.82 -14.42 -0.41
N PRO A 386 1.77 -14.49 -1.37
CA PRO A 386 3.13 -14.01 -1.16
C PRO A 386 3.18 -12.50 -0.87
N GLY A 387 4.31 -12.03 -0.33
CA GLY A 387 4.57 -10.60 -0.14
C GLY A 387 4.18 -10.05 1.23
N GLY A 388 3.42 -10.79 2.03
CA GLY A 388 3.13 -10.44 3.42
C GLY A 388 2.61 -9.00 3.57
N LEU A 389 3.31 -8.21 4.39
CA LEU A 389 2.99 -6.79 4.64
C LEU A 389 3.49 -5.84 3.53
N VAL A 390 4.49 -6.23 2.73
CA VAL A 390 5.15 -5.37 1.72
C VAL A 390 4.17 -4.78 0.73
N ARG A 391 3.25 -5.58 0.20
CA ARG A 391 2.23 -5.10 -0.76
C ARG A 391 1.20 -4.15 -0.13
N PHE A 392 0.79 -4.39 1.11
CA PHE A 392 -0.12 -3.49 1.82
C PHE A 392 0.59 -2.20 2.20
N ALA A 393 1.90 -2.25 2.46
CA ALA A 393 2.73 -1.08 2.64
C ALA A 393 2.80 -0.25 1.35
N ARG A 394 2.94 -0.91 0.18
CA ARG A 394 2.93 -0.23 -1.11
C ARG A 394 1.58 0.42 -1.44
N GLN A 395 0.46 -0.24 -1.10
CA GLN A 395 -0.89 0.35 -1.16
C GLN A 395 -1.00 1.55 -0.22
N THR A 396 -0.47 1.46 0.99
CA THR A 396 -0.46 2.57 1.97
C THR A 396 0.32 3.76 1.42
N ALA A 397 1.50 3.54 0.84
CA ALA A 397 2.30 4.59 0.21
C ALA A 397 1.67 5.21 -1.04
N SER A 398 0.81 4.46 -1.76
CA SER A 398 0.02 5.00 -2.88
C SER A 398 -1.05 5.99 -2.42
N ARG A 399 -1.62 5.74 -1.24
CA ARG A 399 -2.75 6.46 -0.65
C ARG A 399 -2.30 7.64 0.22
N VAL A 400 -1.21 7.50 0.98
CA VAL A 400 -0.66 8.55 1.84
C VAL A 400 0.49 9.24 1.09
N ALA A 401 0.19 10.37 0.43
CA ALA A 401 1.14 11.05 -0.45
C ALA A 401 2.47 11.43 0.24
N ALA A 402 2.44 11.75 1.54
CA ALA A 402 3.64 12.06 2.32
C ALA A 402 4.70 10.94 2.30
N LEU A 403 4.30 9.67 2.13
CA LEU A 403 5.20 8.50 2.09
C LEU A 403 5.90 8.33 0.74
N SER A 404 5.51 9.09 -0.28
CA SER A 404 6.07 9.02 -1.65
C SER A 404 6.45 10.37 -2.23
N ALA A 405 6.40 11.45 -1.43
CA ALA A 405 6.64 12.82 -1.88
C ALA A 405 8.04 13.01 -2.52
N ASP A 406 9.06 12.35 -2.00
CA ASP A 406 10.44 12.38 -2.49
C ASP A 406 10.60 11.69 -3.87
N VAL A 407 9.77 10.67 -4.17
CA VAL A 407 9.77 9.97 -5.46
C VAL A 407 8.91 10.71 -6.47
N ARG A 408 7.72 11.19 -6.09
CA ARG A 408 6.78 11.87 -6.98
C ARG A 408 7.30 13.22 -7.49
N ASN A 409 8.19 13.85 -6.72
CA ASN A 409 8.80 15.14 -7.07
C ASN A 409 10.20 14.99 -7.69
N ALA A 410 10.70 13.76 -7.89
CA ALA A 410 12.00 13.55 -8.53
C ALA A 410 11.90 13.86 -10.04
N PRO A 411 12.80 14.68 -10.61
CA PRO A 411 12.86 14.83 -12.06
C PRO A 411 13.10 13.46 -12.69
N GLU A 412 12.35 13.11 -13.74
CA GLU A 412 12.54 11.87 -14.51
C GLU A 412 14.00 11.75 -14.96
N VAL A 413 14.80 10.96 -14.24
CA VAL A 413 16.15 10.63 -14.65
C VAL A 413 16.01 9.56 -15.73
N LEU A 414 16.04 10.00 -16.98
CA LEU A 414 16.24 9.15 -18.14
C LEU A 414 17.64 8.52 -18.07
N SER A 415 17.82 7.42 -17.34
CA SER A 415 19.02 6.61 -17.49
C SER A 415 18.84 5.14 -17.06
N SER A 416 18.80 4.27 -18.06
CA SER A 416 19.63 3.06 -18.25
C SER A 416 18.83 1.96 -18.92
N GLU A 417 19.53 1.00 -19.53
CA GLU A 417 19.11 -0.02 -20.49
C GLU A 417 18.03 -1.04 -20.03
N PHE A 418 17.28 -0.73 -18.97
CA PHE A 418 16.15 -1.52 -18.48
C PHE A 418 14.84 -0.83 -18.84
N GLU A 419 13.80 -1.60 -19.20
CA GLU A 419 12.50 -1.04 -19.53
C GLU A 419 11.99 -0.12 -18.39
N PRO A 420 11.56 1.13 -18.67
CA PRO A 420 11.17 2.13 -17.67
C PRO A 420 10.03 1.72 -16.72
N SER A 421 9.43 0.55 -16.92
CA SER A 421 8.18 0.13 -16.30
C SER A 421 8.35 -0.85 -15.12
N ASP A 422 9.60 -1.12 -14.70
CA ASP A 422 9.95 -1.95 -13.52
C ASP A 422 10.56 -1.14 -12.35
N GLN A 423 10.85 0.15 -12.55
CA GLN A 423 11.42 1.03 -11.53
C GLN A 423 10.34 1.59 -10.58
N ASP A 424 9.88 0.78 -9.63
CA ASP A 424 9.08 1.25 -8.49
C ASP A 424 9.99 1.51 -7.28
N ARG A 425 10.57 2.71 -7.22
CA ARG A 425 11.44 3.14 -6.12
C ARG A 425 10.77 3.04 -4.74
N ILE A 426 9.44 3.17 -4.69
CA ILE A 426 8.68 3.04 -3.44
C ILE A 426 8.72 1.56 -3.02
N LEU A 427 8.33 0.65 -3.90
CA LEU A 427 8.37 -0.78 -3.63
C LEU A 427 9.79 -1.26 -3.31
N ASP A 428 10.80 -0.79 -4.05
CA ASP A 428 12.21 -1.11 -3.79
C ASP A 428 12.58 -0.79 -2.34
N SER A 429 12.31 0.43 -1.89
CA SER A 429 12.64 0.84 -0.52
C SER A 429 11.86 0.08 0.55
N ILE A 430 10.61 -0.31 0.27
CA ILE A 430 9.81 -1.14 1.19
C ILE A 430 10.41 -2.55 1.27
N CYS A 431 10.77 -3.17 0.15
CA CYS A 431 11.44 -4.46 0.11
C CYS A 431 12.78 -4.44 0.86
N ARG A 432 13.55 -3.34 0.71
CA ARG A 432 14.81 -3.13 1.44
C ARG A 432 14.59 -2.99 2.94
N PHE A 433 13.59 -2.22 3.38
CA PHE A 433 13.23 -2.17 4.80
C PHE A 433 12.76 -3.54 5.31
N ASP A 434 11.99 -4.28 4.50
CA ASP A 434 11.50 -5.61 4.85
C ASP A 434 12.65 -6.60 5.13
N TYR A 435 13.71 -6.51 4.33
CA TYR A 435 14.96 -7.23 4.57
C TYR A 435 15.63 -6.81 5.88
N LEU A 436 15.81 -5.50 6.09
CA LEU A 436 16.50 -4.98 7.27
C LEU A 436 15.80 -5.34 8.58
N TRP A 437 14.47 -5.26 8.66
CA TRP A 437 13.79 -5.65 9.91
C TRP A 437 13.90 -7.15 10.18
N CYS A 438 13.92 -8.00 9.15
CA CYS A 438 14.14 -9.44 9.31
C CYS A 438 15.51 -9.72 9.93
N VAL A 439 16.57 -9.10 9.38
CA VAL A 439 17.94 -9.25 9.92
C VAL A 439 18.00 -8.75 11.38
N LEU A 440 17.43 -7.58 11.65
CA LEU A 440 17.42 -7.01 13.00
C LEU A 440 16.64 -7.86 14.01
N ALA A 441 15.48 -8.41 13.61
CA ALA A 441 14.70 -9.29 14.47
C ALA A 441 15.43 -10.61 14.78
N TYR A 442 16.13 -11.17 13.79
CA TYR A 442 16.97 -12.36 13.96
C TYR A 442 18.12 -12.10 14.95
N MET A 443 18.85 -10.99 14.76
CA MET A 443 19.99 -10.63 15.61
C MET A 443 19.58 -10.21 17.03
N ALA A 444 18.38 -9.67 17.19
CA ALA A 444 17.85 -9.30 18.51
C ALA A 444 17.48 -10.52 19.36
N ASP A 445 17.21 -11.66 18.73
CA ASP A 445 16.90 -12.90 19.44
C ASP A 445 18.17 -13.62 19.91
N SER A 446 18.25 -13.82 21.23
CA SER A 446 19.38 -14.52 21.87
C SER A 446 19.51 -15.98 21.45
N SER A 447 18.43 -16.62 20.95
CA SER A 447 18.49 -17.98 20.41
C SER A 447 18.80 -18.04 18.92
N SER A 448 18.89 -16.88 18.25
CA SER A 448 19.03 -16.79 16.80
C SER A 448 17.99 -17.66 16.07
N ASP A 449 16.76 -17.65 16.57
CA ASP A 449 15.67 -18.42 16.01
C ASP A 449 15.22 -17.79 14.69
N ILE A 450 15.45 -18.53 13.61
CA ILE A 450 15.07 -18.13 12.27
C ILE A 450 13.55 -17.90 12.12
N HIS A 451 12.74 -18.46 13.01
CA HIS A 451 11.31 -18.21 13.08
C HIS A 451 10.95 -16.77 13.49
N GLN A 452 11.91 -15.95 13.94
CA GLN A 452 11.74 -14.51 14.17
C GLN A 452 11.65 -13.70 12.85
N THR A 453 11.94 -14.33 11.72
CA THR A 453 11.88 -13.71 10.39
C THR A 453 10.62 -14.12 9.63
N MET A 454 10.21 -13.27 8.68
CA MET A 454 9.16 -13.58 7.71
C MET A 454 9.38 -12.72 6.45
N PRO A 455 10.29 -13.12 5.55
CA PRO A 455 10.77 -12.27 4.46
C PRO A 455 9.72 -12.06 3.35
N GLY A 456 8.85 -11.07 3.52
CA GLY A 456 7.88 -10.67 2.51
C GLY A 456 8.52 -10.21 1.20
N PHE A 457 9.71 -9.61 1.26
CA PHE A 457 10.48 -9.20 0.09
C PHE A 457 10.84 -10.36 -0.85
N ALA A 458 10.88 -11.60 -0.36
CA ALA A 458 11.22 -12.78 -1.16
C ALA A 458 10.16 -13.10 -2.23
N ALA A 459 8.99 -12.46 -2.13
CA ALA A 459 7.94 -12.52 -3.14
C ALA A 459 8.13 -11.58 -4.33
N PHE A 460 9.18 -10.78 -4.33
CA PHE A 460 9.47 -9.80 -5.36
C PHE A 460 10.81 -10.10 -6.01
N TYR A 461 11.06 -9.50 -7.18
CA TYR A 461 12.32 -9.65 -7.87
C TYR A 461 13.49 -9.20 -7.00
N GLN A 462 14.52 -10.04 -6.93
CA GLN A 462 15.65 -9.82 -6.03
C GLN A 462 16.38 -8.48 -6.29
N GLN A 463 16.29 -7.91 -7.50
CA GLN A 463 16.91 -6.61 -7.81
C GLN A 463 16.34 -5.46 -6.96
N ARG A 464 15.13 -5.59 -6.41
CA ARG A 464 14.54 -4.59 -5.50
C ARG A 464 15.31 -4.51 -4.18
N THR A 465 15.68 -5.68 -3.65
CA THR A 465 16.22 -5.84 -2.30
C THR A 465 17.74 -5.97 -2.28
N VAL A 466 18.35 -6.71 -3.21
CA VAL A 466 19.80 -6.96 -3.23
C VAL A 466 20.67 -5.70 -3.06
N PRO A 467 20.33 -4.52 -3.62
CA PRO A 467 21.10 -3.31 -3.38
C PRO A 467 21.33 -2.99 -1.88
N ILE A 468 20.33 -3.14 -1.00
CA ILE A 468 20.52 -2.88 0.43
C ILE A 468 21.40 -3.93 1.10
N VAL A 469 21.40 -5.17 0.58
CA VAL A 469 22.27 -6.23 1.10
C VAL A 469 23.72 -5.93 0.76
N ILE A 470 23.98 -5.46 -0.47
CA ILE A 470 25.31 -5.03 -0.91
C ILE A 470 25.77 -3.82 -0.09
N GLU A 471 24.89 -2.84 0.15
CA GLU A 471 25.21 -1.68 0.98
C GLU A 471 25.54 -2.10 2.42
N LEU A 472 24.69 -2.94 3.02
CA LEU A 472 24.86 -3.45 4.38
C LEU A 472 26.21 -4.16 4.58
N VAL A 473 26.71 -4.92 3.61
CA VAL A 473 28.01 -5.60 3.72
C VAL A 473 29.22 -4.67 3.50
N ASN A 474 29.03 -3.54 2.82
CA ASN A 474 30.11 -2.59 2.53
C ASN A 474 30.16 -1.39 3.50
N ASP A 475 29.05 -1.08 4.18
CA ASP A 475 28.94 0.10 5.04
C ASP A 475 28.97 -0.29 6.53
N LEU A 476 30.11 -0.03 7.19
CA LEU A 476 30.28 -0.25 8.63
C LEU A 476 29.51 0.77 9.48
N GLU A 477 29.34 2.00 9.01
CA GLU A 477 28.61 3.04 9.73
C GLU A 477 27.11 2.70 9.78
N MET A 478 26.54 2.30 8.64
CA MET A 478 25.18 1.75 8.56
C MET A 478 24.98 0.59 9.54
N ARG A 479 25.88 -0.41 9.54
CA ARG A 479 25.81 -1.53 10.49
C ARG A 479 25.85 -1.08 11.95
N ASN A 480 26.71 -0.12 12.29
CA ASN A 480 26.82 0.41 13.65
C ASN A 480 25.56 1.17 14.09
N LEU A 481 24.90 1.89 13.19
CA LEU A 481 23.63 2.58 13.48
C LEU A 481 22.47 1.60 13.62
N LEU A 482 22.46 0.53 12.82
CA LEU A 482 21.42 -0.51 12.84
C LEU A 482 21.54 -1.43 14.06
N SER A 483 22.74 -1.90 14.40
CA SER A 483 22.97 -2.76 15.56
C SER A 483 24.29 -2.38 16.25
N PRO A 484 24.27 -1.40 17.16
CA PRO A 484 25.46 -0.95 17.86
C PRO A 484 26.14 -2.09 18.62
N GLY A 485 27.42 -2.35 18.30
CA GLY A 485 28.23 -3.35 18.98
C GLY A 485 28.12 -4.78 18.44
N ALA A 486 27.31 -5.02 17.40
CA ALA A 486 27.28 -6.31 16.72
C ALA A 486 28.57 -6.57 15.93
N SER A 487 29.08 -7.79 16.03
CA SER A 487 30.25 -8.28 15.30
C SER A 487 29.93 -8.58 13.84
N GLU A 488 30.96 -8.60 12.99
CA GLU A 488 30.81 -8.97 11.57
C GLU A 488 30.31 -10.42 11.41
N SER A 489 30.64 -11.30 12.36
CA SER A 489 30.16 -12.68 12.37
C SER A 489 28.66 -12.80 12.64
N GLU A 490 28.12 -11.99 13.55
CA GLU A 490 26.67 -11.94 13.80
C GLU A 490 25.91 -11.45 12.56
N TRP A 491 26.42 -10.42 11.88
CA TRP A 491 25.85 -9.95 10.62
C TRP A 491 25.92 -11.02 9.51
N ALA A 492 27.07 -11.65 9.33
CA ALA A 492 27.26 -12.68 8.32
C ALA A 492 26.35 -13.90 8.56
N GLY A 493 26.20 -14.33 9.81
CA GLY A 493 25.28 -15.41 10.20
C GLY A 493 23.82 -15.04 9.88
N ALA A 494 23.38 -13.84 10.26
CA ALA A 494 22.03 -13.37 10.00
C ALA A 494 21.72 -13.26 8.49
N ILE A 495 22.67 -12.74 7.70
CA ILE A 495 22.53 -12.65 6.24
C ILE A 495 22.40 -14.04 5.61
N ARG A 496 23.28 -14.98 5.99
CA ARG A 496 23.27 -16.36 5.48
C ARG A 496 21.94 -17.05 5.78
N ASP A 497 21.52 -17.03 7.04
CA ASP A 497 20.35 -17.78 7.47
C ASP A 497 19.05 -17.17 6.92
N LEU A 498 18.99 -15.84 6.78
CA LEU A 498 17.89 -15.17 6.09
C LEU A 498 17.86 -15.49 4.59
N ASP A 499 19.03 -15.58 3.92
CA ASP A 499 19.12 -15.98 2.50
C ASP A 499 18.51 -17.37 2.29
N ASP A 500 18.75 -18.31 3.20
CA ASP A 500 18.19 -19.67 3.15
C ASP A 500 16.66 -19.71 3.36
N VAL A 501 16.12 -18.86 4.24
CA VAL A 501 14.65 -18.75 4.42
C VAL A 501 14.01 -18.11 3.19
N ALA A 502 14.54 -16.98 2.75
CA ALA A 502 14.02 -16.25 1.61
C ALA A 502 14.07 -17.12 0.33
N SER A 503 15.15 -17.89 0.14
CA SER A 503 15.27 -18.87 -0.95
C SER A 503 14.15 -19.91 -0.91
N ARG A 504 13.87 -20.49 0.26
CA ARG A 504 12.78 -21.48 0.43
C ARG A 504 11.41 -20.88 0.18
N GLN A 505 11.17 -19.65 0.65
CA GLN A 505 9.90 -18.96 0.41
C GLN A 505 9.71 -18.60 -1.06
N ALA A 506 10.74 -18.10 -1.74
CA ALA A 506 10.72 -17.81 -3.17
C ALA A 506 10.45 -19.07 -4.03
N MET A 507 10.98 -20.23 -3.64
CA MET A 507 10.70 -21.50 -4.32
C MET A 507 9.24 -21.94 -4.19
N GLN A 508 8.59 -21.67 -3.06
CA GLN A 508 7.19 -22.06 -2.83
C GLN A 508 6.19 -21.32 -3.72
N ILE A 509 6.57 -20.15 -4.21
CA ILE A 509 5.69 -19.22 -4.95
C ILE A 509 5.98 -19.22 -6.45
N ASN A 510 6.94 -20.03 -6.90
CA ASN A 510 7.29 -20.28 -8.30
C ASN A 510 7.63 -19.02 -9.14
N TRP A 511 7.98 -17.90 -8.49
CA TRP A 511 8.30 -16.61 -9.13
C TRP A 511 9.80 -16.31 -9.25
N GLY A 512 10.64 -17.33 -9.06
CA GLY A 512 12.08 -17.25 -9.30
C GLY A 512 12.93 -17.84 -8.18
N HIS A 513 14.22 -17.57 -8.26
CA HIS A 513 15.20 -17.94 -7.25
C HIS A 513 15.67 -16.67 -6.53
N TRP A 514 15.36 -16.54 -5.24
CA TRP A 514 16.06 -15.59 -4.37
C TRP A 514 17.43 -16.17 -4.05
N LYS A 515 18.50 -15.38 -4.23
CA LYS A 515 19.85 -15.73 -3.76
C LYS A 515 20.76 -14.51 -3.66
N ALA A 516 20.74 -13.82 -2.53
CA ALA A 516 21.63 -12.67 -2.30
C ALA A 516 23.10 -13.10 -2.22
N ALA A 517 23.40 -14.31 -1.72
CA ALA A 517 24.75 -14.85 -1.71
C ALA A 517 25.33 -15.14 -3.12
N ALA A 518 24.54 -15.00 -4.20
CA ALA A 518 25.07 -15.06 -5.56
C ALA A 518 25.82 -13.79 -5.98
N PHE A 519 25.72 -12.70 -5.21
CA PHE A 519 26.37 -11.43 -5.50
C PHE A 519 27.76 -11.39 -4.84
N PRO A 520 28.85 -11.15 -5.61
CA PRO A 520 30.22 -11.30 -5.10
C PRO A 520 30.58 -10.54 -3.81
N PRO A 521 30.08 -9.29 -3.58
CA PRO A 521 30.35 -8.60 -2.32
C PRO A 521 29.73 -9.31 -1.12
N VAL A 522 28.51 -9.84 -1.29
CA VAL A 522 27.76 -10.53 -0.22
C VAL A 522 28.38 -11.89 0.05
N GLU A 523 28.67 -12.66 -1.00
CA GLU A 523 29.34 -13.96 -0.90
C GLU A 523 30.66 -13.85 -0.12
N ARG A 524 31.50 -12.87 -0.49
CA ARG A 524 32.78 -12.63 0.17
C ARG A 524 32.61 -12.28 1.64
N PHE A 525 31.74 -11.31 1.94
CA PHE A 525 31.50 -10.89 3.33
C PHE A 525 31.03 -12.05 4.20
N VAL A 526 30.08 -12.85 3.71
CA VAL A 526 29.60 -14.02 4.42
C VAL A 526 30.73 -15.04 4.60
N ALA A 527 31.44 -15.41 3.54
CA ALA A 527 32.51 -16.40 3.60
C ALA A 527 33.69 -16.01 4.52
N GLU A 528 34.03 -14.73 4.60
CA GLU A 528 35.11 -14.22 5.46
C GLU A 528 34.71 -14.17 6.94
N ASN A 529 33.42 -14.02 7.26
CA ASN A 529 32.93 -13.73 8.61
C ASN A 529 32.05 -14.83 9.22
N THR A 530 31.60 -15.80 8.43
CA THR A 530 31.10 -17.08 8.96
C THR A 530 32.26 -18.06 9.03
N THR A 531 32.81 -18.24 10.23
CA THR A 531 33.79 -19.30 10.51
C THR A 531 33.19 -20.70 10.22
N PRO A 532 34.01 -21.68 9.81
CA PRO A 532 33.62 -23.10 9.89
C PRO A 532 33.34 -23.55 11.32
#